data_AF-A0A4Q6AGN9-F1
#
_entry.id   AF-A0A4Q6AGN9-F1
#
_cell.length_a   1.000
_cell.length_b   1.000
_cell.length_c   1.000
_cell.angle_alpha   90.00
_cell.angle_beta   90.00
_cell.angle_gamma   90.00
#
_symmetry.space_group_name_H-M   'P 1'
#
loop_
_entity.id
_entity.type
_entity.pdbx_description
1 polymer ?
#
loop_
_entity_poly.entity_id
_entity_poly.type
_entity_poly.pdbx_seq_one_letter_code
_entity_poly.pdbx_strand_id
1 'polypeptide(L)'
;MNRFFKFLVSALGLVLLVFAPVFSFAQGGLAGEMQSMHLVLDRVYQEMLPLCSKLIGVGRGLAGFAALIYIASRVWKNIAQAEPVDFYPLMRPFALGLAILLFPALIALMNGVLKPTVTATTAMVKDSEKAIAVLLKQKEDAIKKTDQYQMYV
;
A
#
# COMPACT_ATOMS: atom_id res chain seq x y z
N MET A 1 53.74 -21.67 -1.96
CA MET A 1 52.80 -21.67 -0.82
C MET A 1 51.97 -20.38 -0.67
N ASN A 2 52.44 -19.21 -1.11
CA ASN A 2 51.84 -17.91 -0.70
C ASN A 2 50.57 -17.47 -1.45
N ARG A 3 50.24 -18.07 -2.61
CA ARG A 3 49.03 -17.70 -3.37
C ARG A 3 47.78 -18.42 -2.87
N PHE A 4 47.88 -19.69 -2.51
CA PHE A 4 46.76 -20.49 -1.97
C PHE A 4 46.29 -19.99 -0.60
N PHE A 5 47.22 -19.62 0.28
CA PHE A 5 46.90 -19.05 1.61
C PHE A 5 46.20 -17.68 1.51
N LYS A 6 46.59 -16.83 0.55
CA LYS A 6 45.91 -15.55 0.28
C LYS A 6 44.48 -15.73 -0.25
N PHE A 7 44.26 -16.73 -1.09
CA PHE A 7 42.91 -17.07 -1.58
C PHE A 7 42.01 -17.57 -0.44
N LEU A 8 42.54 -18.39 0.48
CA LEU A 8 41.78 -18.93 1.60
C LEU A 8 41.39 -17.84 2.61
N VAL A 9 42.29 -16.91 2.93
CA VAL A 9 42.01 -15.76 3.81
C VAL A 9 41.02 -14.78 3.15
N SER A 10 41.12 -14.57 1.84
CA SER A 10 40.16 -13.74 1.09
C SER A 10 38.76 -14.36 1.06
N ALA A 11 38.65 -15.67 0.90
CA ALA A 11 37.36 -16.37 0.90
C ALA A 11 36.72 -16.32 2.29
N LEU A 12 37.50 -16.51 3.35
CA LEU A 12 37.02 -16.47 4.73
C LEU A 12 36.60 -15.05 5.15
N GLY A 13 37.35 -14.03 4.71
CA GLY A 13 36.98 -12.62 4.91
C GLY A 13 35.69 -12.22 4.17
N LEU A 14 35.45 -12.79 2.98
CA LEU A 14 34.24 -12.52 2.20
C LEU A 14 33.00 -13.18 2.82
N VAL A 15 33.14 -14.40 3.36
CA VAL A 15 32.07 -15.08 4.11
C VAL A 15 31.73 -14.31 5.39
N LEU A 16 32.72 -13.77 6.09
CA LEU A 16 32.53 -13.01 7.33
C LEU A 16 31.82 -11.66 7.06
N LEU A 17 32.09 -11.04 5.90
CA LEU A 17 31.40 -9.82 5.44
C LEU A 17 29.94 -10.06 5.07
N VAL A 18 29.61 -11.24 4.52
CA VAL A 18 28.22 -11.62 4.18
C VAL A 18 27.40 -11.97 5.42
N PHE A 19 28.02 -12.51 6.48
CA PHE A 19 27.35 -12.85 7.74
C PHE A 19 27.36 -11.74 8.81
N ALA A 20 28.18 -10.71 8.65
CA ALA A 20 28.22 -9.52 9.52
C ALA A 20 26.86 -8.82 9.77
N PRO A 21 25.92 -8.70 8.81
CA PRO A 21 24.63 -8.06 9.07
C PRO A 21 23.70 -8.91 9.95
N VAL A 22 23.94 -10.21 10.12
CA VAL A 22 23.06 -11.10 10.92
C VAL A 22 23.29 -10.93 12.43
N PHE A 23 24.50 -10.51 12.84
CA PHE A 23 24.85 -10.30 14.26
C PHE A 23 24.70 -8.84 14.72
N SER A 24 24.45 -7.90 13.79
CA SER A 24 24.35 -6.48 14.10
C SER A 24 22.91 -6.08 14.43
N PHE A 25 22.50 -6.26 15.69
CA PHE A 25 21.20 -5.85 16.25
C PHE A 25 21.01 -4.31 16.39
N ALA A 26 21.68 -3.48 15.58
CA ALA A 26 21.74 -2.03 15.77
C ALA A 26 20.59 -1.22 15.13
N GLN A 27 19.59 -1.86 14.50
CA GLN A 27 18.51 -1.17 13.75
C GLN A 27 17.26 -0.80 14.59
N GLY A 28 17.29 -0.92 15.92
CA GLY A 28 16.06 -0.94 16.74
C GLY A 28 15.46 0.38 17.23
N GLY A 29 16.16 1.52 17.18
CA GLY A 29 15.80 2.68 18.04
C GLY A 29 14.85 3.74 17.45
N LEU A 30 15.08 4.19 16.21
CA LEU A 30 14.37 5.35 15.62
C LEU A 30 13.30 4.97 14.58
N ALA A 31 13.28 3.69 14.16
CA ALA A 31 12.25 3.15 13.28
C ALA A 31 10.86 3.13 13.96
N GLY A 32 10.80 3.10 15.30
CA GLY A 32 9.56 2.96 16.05
C GLY A 32 8.56 4.10 15.83
N GLU A 33 9.03 5.34 15.67
CA GLU A 33 8.17 6.53 15.63
C GLU A 33 7.64 6.84 14.22
N MET A 34 8.42 6.61 13.16
CA MET A 34 7.93 6.67 11.76
C MET A 34 7.09 5.43 11.40
N GLN A 35 7.45 4.27 11.94
CA GLN A 35 6.57 3.11 11.91
C GLN A 35 5.26 3.42 12.63
N SER A 36 5.27 4.23 13.71
CA SER A 36 4.03 4.64 14.39
C SER A 36 3.10 5.45 13.48
N MET A 37 3.60 6.41 12.69
CA MET A 37 2.79 7.19 11.76
C MET A 37 2.23 6.36 10.61
N HIS A 38 3.04 5.44 10.05
CA HIS A 38 2.57 4.53 9.01
C HIS A 38 1.55 3.52 9.56
N LEU A 39 1.75 3.02 10.79
CA LEU A 39 0.80 2.18 11.51
C LEU A 39 -0.50 2.93 11.84
N VAL A 40 -0.43 4.21 12.19
CA VAL A 40 -1.62 5.04 12.41
C VAL A 40 -2.35 5.26 11.10
N LEU A 41 -1.64 5.49 9.99
CA LEU A 41 -2.27 5.65 8.68
C LEU A 41 -2.92 4.35 8.19
N ASP A 42 -2.26 3.21 8.37
CA ASP A 42 -2.82 1.89 8.09
C ASP A 42 -4.03 1.58 8.98
N ARG A 43 -3.99 1.98 10.25
CA ARG A 43 -5.11 1.82 11.18
C ARG A 43 -6.30 2.69 10.79
N VAL A 44 -6.06 3.96 10.46
CA VAL A 44 -7.09 4.87 9.95
C VAL A 44 -7.65 4.35 8.64
N TYR A 45 -6.82 3.83 7.73
CA TYR A 45 -7.28 3.20 6.49
C TYR A 45 -8.19 1.98 6.77
N GLN A 46 -7.79 1.10 7.69
CA GLN A 46 -8.59 -0.06 8.10
C GLN A 46 -9.89 0.32 8.80
N GLU A 47 -9.92 1.42 9.57
CA GLU A 47 -11.11 1.94 10.24
C GLU A 47 -12.04 2.70 9.27
N MET A 48 -11.50 3.31 8.22
CA MET A 48 -12.27 4.07 7.22
C MET A 48 -12.95 3.18 6.17
N LEU A 49 -12.32 2.09 5.75
CA LEU A 49 -12.91 1.12 4.81
C LEU A 49 -14.33 0.63 5.20
N PRO A 50 -14.61 0.23 6.46
CA PRO A 50 -15.95 -0.21 6.85
C PRO A 50 -16.95 0.96 6.95
N LEU A 51 -16.52 2.19 7.23
CA LEU A 51 -17.41 3.36 7.23
C LEU A 51 -17.88 3.68 5.79
N CYS A 52 -17.00 3.54 4.81
CA CYS A 52 -17.35 3.65 3.39
C CYS A 52 -18.34 2.55 2.95
N SER A 53 -18.31 1.37 3.57
CA SER A 53 -19.24 0.27 3.25
C SER A 53 -20.71 0.65 3.48
N LYS A 54 -21.01 1.47 4.50
CA LYS A 54 -22.39 1.94 4.74
C LYS A 54 -22.88 2.84 3.60
N LEU A 55 -22.03 3.76 3.14
CA LEU A 55 -22.33 4.62 1.98
C LEU A 55 -22.49 3.82 0.69
N ILE A 56 -21.67 2.78 0.48
CA ILE A 56 -21.81 1.86 -0.64
C ILE A 56 -23.16 1.15 -0.60
N GLY A 57 -23.63 0.74 0.58
CA GLY A 57 -24.95 0.14 0.77
C GLY A 57 -26.09 1.08 0.36
N VAL A 58 -26.05 2.34 0.82
CA VAL A 58 -27.02 3.37 0.45
C VAL A 58 -26.98 3.65 -1.06
N GLY A 59 -25.78 3.80 -1.63
CA GLY A 59 -25.60 4.02 -3.07
C GLY A 59 -26.14 2.86 -3.92
N ARG A 60 -25.93 1.61 -3.48
CA ARG A 60 -26.50 0.40 -4.10
C ARG A 60 -28.02 0.39 -4.03
N GLY A 61 -28.60 0.81 -2.90
CA GLY A 61 -30.05 0.95 -2.75
C GLY A 61 -30.64 1.97 -3.73
N LEU A 62 -30.02 3.14 -3.85
CA LEU A 62 -30.43 4.18 -4.81
C LEU A 62 -30.28 3.70 -6.27
N ALA A 63 -29.19 3.02 -6.59
CA ALA A 63 -28.98 2.45 -7.91
C ALA A 63 -30.02 1.36 -8.26
N GLY A 64 -30.37 0.50 -7.29
CA GLY A 64 -31.42 -0.49 -7.45
C GLY A 64 -32.79 0.15 -7.70
N PHE A 65 -33.13 1.20 -6.95
CA PHE A 65 -34.38 1.93 -7.14
C PHE A 65 -34.44 2.63 -8.52
N ALA A 66 -33.35 3.27 -8.93
CA ALA A 66 -33.25 3.86 -10.26
C ALA A 66 -33.37 2.81 -11.38
N ALA A 67 -32.74 1.65 -11.21
CA ALA A 67 -32.84 0.55 -12.16
C ALA A 67 -34.28 0.01 -12.26
N LEU A 68 -34.99 -0.13 -11.14
CA LEU A 68 -36.40 -0.55 -11.12
C LEU A 68 -37.30 0.44 -11.87
N ILE A 69 -37.17 1.74 -11.62
CA ILE A 69 -37.95 2.77 -12.34
C ILE A 69 -37.62 2.75 -13.83
N TYR A 70 -36.34 2.61 -14.19
CA TYR A 70 -35.92 2.52 -15.59
C TYR A 70 -36.55 1.30 -16.29
N ILE A 71 -36.48 0.11 -15.69
CA ILE A 71 -37.08 -1.11 -16.24
C ILE A 71 -38.60 -0.96 -16.35
N ALA A 72 -39.27 -0.49 -15.29
CA ALA A 72 -40.71 -0.30 -15.27
C ALA A 72 -41.19 0.63 -16.41
N SER A 73 -40.51 1.77 -16.61
CA SER A 73 -40.88 2.73 -17.66
C SER A 73 -40.74 2.17 -19.08
N ARG A 74 -39.83 1.22 -19.30
CA ARG A 74 -39.57 0.61 -20.62
C ARG A 74 -40.44 -0.60 -20.87
N VAL A 75 -40.81 -1.34 -19.84
CA VAL A 75 -41.59 -2.58 -19.93
C VAL A 75 -43.10 -2.33 -19.90
N TRP A 76 -43.57 -1.24 -19.28
CA TRP A 76 -45.00 -0.94 -19.14
C TRP A 76 -45.77 -0.96 -20.47
N LYS A 77 -45.21 -0.35 -21.52
CA LYS A 77 -45.85 -0.32 -22.85
C LYS A 77 -45.99 -1.74 -23.43
N ASN A 78 -44.97 -2.57 -23.33
CA ASN A 78 -44.97 -3.95 -23.82
C ASN A 78 -46.01 -4.80 -23.07
N ILE A 79 -46.12 -4.62 -21.74
CA ILE A 79 -47.14 -5.28 -20.91
C ILE A 79 -48.55 -4.83 -21.31
N ALA A 80 -48.75 -3.52 -21.51
CA ALA A 80 -50.06 -2.97 -21.86
C ALA A 80 -50.53 -3.37 -23.27
N GLN A 81 -49.59 -3.58 -24.21
CA GLN A 81 -49.88 -4.00 -25.58
C GLN A 81 -49.84 -5.52 -25.78
N ALA A 82 -49.52 -6.29 -24.73
CA ALA A 82 -49.30 -7.74 -24.80
C ALA A 82 -48.24 -8.16 -25.84
N GLU A 83 -47.28 -7.27 -26.12
CA GLU A 83 -46.15 -7.55 -27.00
C GLU A 83 -44.98 -8.17 -26.23
N PRO A 84 -44.18 -9.04 -26.86
CA PRO A 84 -42.98 -9.58 -26.24
C PRO A 84 -42.00 -8.46 -25.83
N VAL A 85 -41.38 -8.60 -24.66
CA VAL A 85 -40.48 -7.58 -24.10
C VAL A 85 -39.14 -7.58 -24.86
N ASP A 86 -38.71 -6.41 -25.35
CA ASP A 86 -37.37 -6.22 -25.89
C ASP A 86 -36.31 -6.18 -24.76
N PHE A 87 -35.45 -7.20 -24.73
CA PHE A 87 -34.41 -7.36 -23.71
C PHE A 87 -33.16 -6.51 -23.97
N TYR A 88 -32.92 -6.06 -25.20
CA TYR A 88 -31.66 -5.39 -25.55
C TYR A 88 -31.44 -4.07 -24.77
N PRO A 89 -32.45 -3.20 -24.60
CA PRO A 89 -32.34 -2.03 -23.73
C PRO A 89 -32.23 -2.39 -22.23
N LEU A 90 -32.78 -3.53 -21.82
CA LEU A 90 -32.81 -4.00 -20.42
C LEU A 90 -31.44 -4.51 -19.94
N MET A 91 -30.55 -4.89 -20.85
CA MET A 91 -29.19 -5.33 -20.51
C MET A 91 -28.33 -4.23 -19.88
N ARG A 92 -28.59 -2.95 -20.19
CA ARG A 92 -27.80 -1.81 -19.67
C ARG A 92 -27.85 -1.66 -18.14
N PRO A 93 -29.03 -1.51 -17.50
CA PRO A 93 -29.10 -1.41 -16.04
C PRO A 93 -28.57 -2.67 -15.35
N PHE A 94 -28.73 -3.86 -15.97
CA PHE A 94 -28.23 -5.11 -15.42
C PHE A 94 -26.69 -5.19 -15.44
N ALA A 95 -26.06 -4.78 -16.54
CA ALA A 95 -24.60 -4.72 -16.65
C ALA A 95 -23.99 -3.73 -15.64
N LEU A 96 -24.63 -2.57 -15.44
CA LEU A 96 -24.20 -1.60 -14.42
C LEU A 96 -24.37 -2.15 -13.00
N GLY A 97 -25.48 -2.84 -12.73
CA GLY A 97 -25.70 -3.51 -11.44
C GLY A 97 -24.63 -4.57 -11.15
N LEU A 98 -24.32 -5.41 -12.14
CA LEU A 98 -23.26 -6.41 -12.05
C LEU A 98 -21.88 -5.78 -11.80
N ALA A 99 -21.56 -4.67 -12.47
CA ALA A 99 -20.32 -3.93 -12.24
C ALA A 99 -20.22 -3.39 -10.80
N ILE A 100 -21.32 -2.84 -10.25
CA ILE A 100 -21.36 -2.33 -8.86
C ILE A 100 -21.21 -3.45 -7.82
N LEU A 101 -21.76 -4.64 -8.11
CA LEU A 101 -21.65 -5.80 -7.23
C LEU A 101 -20.24 -6.41 -7.23
N LEU A 102 -19.59 -6.47 -8.40
CA LEU A 102 -18.23 -6.99 -8.56
C LEU A 102 -17.13 -6.01 -8.12
N PHE A 103 -17.46 -4.74 -7.86
CA PHE A 103 -16.49 -3.72 -7.47
C PHE A 103 -15.58 -4.08 -6.28
N PRO A 104 -16.05 -4.73 -5.19
CA PRO A 104 -15.16 -5.13 -4.09
C PRO A 104 -14.12 -6.18 -4.52
N ALA A 105 -14.49 -7.10 -5.41
CA ALA A 105 -13.56 -8.09 -5.95
C ALA A 105 -12.48 -7.42 -6.84
N LEU A 106 -12.86 -6.38 -7.58
CA LEU A 106 -11.92 -5.55 -8.35
C LEU A 106 -10.90 -4.85 -7.44
N ILE A 107 -11.35 -4.28 -6.32
CA ILE A 107 -10.45 -3.64 -5.33
C ILE A 107 -9.49 -4.68 -4.72
N ALA A 108 -10.00 -5.86 -4.37
CA ALA A 108 -9.18 -6.94 -3.83
C ALA A 108 -8.09 -7.38 -4.82
N LEU A 109 -8.44 -7.51 -6.10
CA LEU A 109 -7.51 -7.83 -7.17
C LEU A 109 -6.43 -6.74 -7.31
N MET A 110 -6.83 -5.47 -7.37
CA MET A 110 -5.89 -4.34 -7.45
C MET A 110 -4.93 -4.32 -6.26
N ASN A 111 -5.45 -4.46 -5.04
CA ASN A 111 -4.62 -4.48 -3.84
C ASN A 111 -3.69 -5.69 -3.83
N GLY A 112 -4.12 -6.85 -4.32
CA GLY A 112 -3.26 -8.02 -4.49
C GLY A 112 -2.07 -7.76 -5.42
N VAL A 113 -2.30 -7.09 -6.54
CA VAL A 113 -1.25 -6.75 -7.53
C VAL A 113 -0.35 -5.61 -7.06
N LEU A 114 -0.90 -4.60 -6.38
CA LEU A 114 -0.16 -3.39 -6.01
C LEU A 114 0.58 -3.50 -4.65
N LYS A 115 0.19 -4.43 -3.78
CA LYS A 115 0.80 -4.60 -2.46
C LYS A 115 2.32 -4.84 -2.51
N PRO A 116 2.88 -5.66 -3.42
CA PRO A 116 4.34 -5.81 -3.54
C PRO A 116 5.04 -4.51 -3.92
N THR A 117 4.46 -3.71 -4.82
CA THR A 117 5.01 -2.43 -5.26
C THR A 117 5.00 -1.39 -4.13
N VAL A 118 3.91 -1.32 -3.37
CA VAL A 118 3.83 -0.47 -2.18
C VAL A 118 4.85 -0.92 -1.14
N THR A 119 4.93 -2.22 -0.85
CA THR A 119 5.88 -2.78 0.13
C THR A 119 7.34 -2.51 -0.26
N ALA A 120 7.69 -2.65 -1.54
CA ALA A 120 9.04 -2.35 -2.04
C ALA A 120 9.38 -0.86 -1.93
N THR A 121 8.44 0.02 -2.24
CA THR A 121 8.61 1.47 -2.08
C THR A 121 8.79 1.84 -0.61
N THR A 122 8.00 1.25 0.30
CA THR A 122 8.15 1.45 1.74
C THR A 122 9.51 0.96 2.24
N ALA A 123 10.06 -0.12 1.66
CA ALA A 123 11.42 -0.57 1.98
C ALA A 123 12.49 0.43 1.51
N MET A 124 12.37 1.00 0.31
CA MET A 124 13.30 2.02 -0.20
C MET A 124 13.30 3.30 0.63
N VAL A 125 12.14 3.73 1.14
CA VAL A 125 12.05 4.89 2.05
C VAL A 125 12.79 4.60 3.35
N LYS A 126 12.62 3.42 3.94
CA LYS A 126 13.35 3.00 5.15
C LYS A 126 14.86 2.98 4.94
N ASP A 127 15.33 2.56 3.77
CA ASP A 127 16.76 2.57 3.46
C ASP A 127 17.31 4.00 3.26
N SER A 128 16.49 4.90 2.72
CA SER A 128 16.85 6.32 2.59
C SER A 128 16.95 7.01 3.95
N GLU A 129 16.04 6.69 4.88
CA GLU A 129 16.10 7.18 6.27
C GLU A 129 17.39 6.76 6.99
N LYS A 130 17.87 5.53 6.76
CA LYS A 130 19.16 5.09 7.30
C LYS A 130 20.33 5.90 6.76
N ALA A 131 20.34 6.21 5.45
CA ALA A 131 21.39 7.01 4.85
C ALA A 131 21.40 8.44 5.42
N ILE A 132 20.22 9.03 5.62
CA ILE A 132 20.07 10.36 6.23
C ILE A 132 20.56 10.35 7.67
N ALA A 133 20.24 9.32 8.46
CA ALA A 133 20.72 9.21 9.83
C ALA A 133 22.26 9.15 9.93
N VAL A 134 22.92 8.44 9.00
CA VAL A 134 24.39 8.40 8.94
C VAL A 134 24.98 9.77 8.62
N LEU A 135 24.39 10.48 7.65
CA LEU A 135 24.82 11.82 7.27
C LEU A 135 24.60 12.85 8.38
N LEU A 136 23.49 12.77 9.12
CA LEU A 136 23.23 13.63 10.27
C LEU A 136 24.24 13.38 11.39
N LYS A 137 24.61 12.13 11.66
CA LYS A 137 25.63 11.80 12.67
C LYS A 137 27.00 12.35 12.29
N GLN A 138 27.39 12.24 11.02
CA GLN A 138 28.62 12.84 10.51
C GLN A 138 28.61 14.36 10.58
N LYS A 139 27.44 14.99 10.33
CA LYS A 139 27.25 16.43 10.50
C LYS A 139 27.36 16.84 11.97
N GLU A 140 26.75 16.11 12.90
CA GLU A 140 26.90 16.35 14.34
C GLU A 140 28.34 16.21 14.82
N ASP A 141 29.06 15.18 14.38
CA ASP A 141 30.47 14.98 14.74
C ASP A 141 31.38 16.07 14.14
N ALA A 142 31.03 16.61 12.97
CA ALA A 142 31.71 17.76 12.38
C ALA A 142 31.39 19.08 13.11
N ILE A 143 30.14 19.26 13.56
CA ILE A 143 29.72 20.43 14.35
C ILE A 143 30.39 20.42 15.73
N LYS A 144 30.49 19.26 16.39
CA LYS A 144 31.19 19.08 17.67
C LYS A 144 32.68 19.41 17.62
N LYS A 145 33.29 19.32 16.44
CA LYS A 145 34.71 19.68 16.19
C LYS A 145 34.89 21.18 15.86
N THR A 146 33.82 21.93 15.69
CA THR A 146 33.87 23.36 15.36
C THR A 146 34.00 24.19 16.63
N ASP A 147 34.90 25.19 16.64
CA ASP A 147 35.21 26.04 17.81
C ASP A 147 33.96 26.66 18.46
N GLN A 148 32.95 27.00 17.66
CA GLN A 148 31.68 27.56 18.14
C GLN A 148 30.91 26.61 19.08
N TYR A 149 31.07 25.29 18.93
CA TYR A 149 30.37 24.30 19.77
C TYR A 149 31.13 24.00 21.07
N GLN A 150 32.46 24.04 21.05
CA GLN A 150 33.30 23.81 22.24
C GLN A 150 33.29 24.98 23.24
N MET A 151 32.69 26.11 22.88
CA MET A 151 32.53 27.27 23.77
C MET A 151 31.29 27.18 24.67
N TYR A 152 30.36 26.26 24.40
CA TYR A 152 29.11 26.08 25.15
C TYR A 152 29.06 24.78 25.98
N VAL A 153 30.12 23.98 25.96
CA VAL A 153 30.30 22.76 26.75
C VAL A 153 31.53 22.93 27.63
#